data_AF-K2D8M8-F1
#
_entry.id   AF-K2D8M8-F1
#
_cell.length_a   1.000
_cell.length_b   1.000
_cell.length_c   1.000
_cell.angle_alpha   90.00
_cell.angle_beta   90.00
_cell.angle_gamma   90.00
#
_symmetry.space_group_name_H-M   'P 1'
#
loop_
_entity.id
_entity.type
_entity.pdbx_description
1 polymer ?
#
loop_
_entity_poly.entity_id
_entity_poly.type
_entity_poly.pdbx_seq_one_letter_code
_entity_poly.pdbx_strand_id
1 'polypeptide(L)' 'MTPGEVVASFWQAMATNDFFKAGEWLADDFECFWPQSNELIAGRENFAQINTNYPAAGQW' A
#
# COMPACT_ATOMS: atom_id res chain seq x y z
N MET A 1 6.26 0.49 18.31
CA MET A 1 6.70 1.42 17.27
C MET A 1 5.97 2.73 17.43
N THR A 2 6.68 3.83 17.23
CA THR A 2 6.07 5.16 17.09
C THR A 2 5.36 5.26 15.73
N PRO A 3 4.43 6.20 15.54
CA PRO A 3 3.81 6.43 14.24
C PRO A 3 4.83 6.70 13.13
N GLY A 4 5.92 7.41 13.43
CA GLY A 4 6.98 7.69 12.46
C GLY A 4 7.73 6.44 12.01
N GLU A 5 7.98 5.50 12.93
CA GLU A 5 8.61 4.21 12.61
C GLU A 5 7.71 3.35 11.71
N VAL A 6 6.40 3.31 11.99
CA VAL A 6 5.43 2.59 11.16
C VAL A 6 5.42 3.13 9.72
N VAL A 7 5.35 4.45 9.57
CA VAL A 7 5.37 5.09 8.24
C VAL A 7 6.68 4.81 7.51
N ALA A 8 7.83 4.92 8.19
CA ALA A 8 9.13 4.63 7.58
C ALA A 8 9.22 3.17 7.11
N SER A 9 8.75 2.22 7.90
CA SER A 9 8.78 0.80 7.55
C SER A 9 7.81 0.45 6.41
N PHE A 10 6.62 1.05 6.36
CA PHE A 10 5.71 0.92 5.22
C PHE A 10 6.37 1.35 3.91
N TRP A 11 7.03 2.52 3.90
CA TRP A 11 7.69 3.02 2.69
C TRP A 11 8.91 2.21 2.28
N GLN A 12 9.66 1.67 3.26
CA GLN A 12 10.75 0.72 2.97
C GLN A 12 10.22 -0.56 2.30
N ALA A 13 9.04 -1.04 2.69
CA ALA A 13 8.40 -2.19 2.04
C ALA A 13 7.85 -1.83 0.65
N MET A 14 7.22 -0.67 0.48
CA MET A 14 6.75 -0.18 -0.82
C MET A 14 7.87 -0.13 -1.86
N ALA A 15 9.08 0.31 -1.48
CA ALA A 15 10.24 0.40 -2.37
C ALA A 15 10.74 -0.95 -2.93
N THR A 16 10.31 -2.09 -2.38
CA THR A 16 10.67 -3.41 -2.92
C THR A 16 9.69 -3.91 -3.98
N ASN A 17 8.59 -3.19 -4.24
CA ASN A 17 7.43 -3.65 -5.02
C ASN A 17 6.79 -4.96 -4.50
N ASP A 18 7.11 -5.37 -3.27
CA ASP A 18 6.39 -6.45 -2.59
C ASP A 18 5.20 -5.83 -1.85
N PHE A 19 4.12 -5.61 -2.58
CA PHE A 19 2.96 -4.89 -2.05
C PHE A 19 2.18 -5.70 -1.00
N PHE A 20 2.34 -7.02 -0.96
CA PHE A 20 1.79 -7.83 0.14
C PHE A 20 2.56 -7.56 1.43
N LYS A 21 3.90 -7.49 1.35
CA LYS A 21 4.73 -7.07 2.48
C LYS A 21 4.46 -5.62 2.92
N ALA A 22 4.22 -4.71 1.97
CA ALA A 22 3.78 -3.36 2.32
C ALA A 22 2.42 -3.36 3.04
N GLY A 23 1.50 -4.23 2.60
CA GLY A 23 0.19 -4.41 3.22
C GLY A 23 0.23 -4.87 4.68
N GLU A 24 1.29 -5.52 5.15
CA GLU A 24 1.45 -5.93 6.56
C GLU A 24 1.48 -4.73 7.52
N TRP A 25 1.80 -3.53 7.02
CA TRP A 25 1.81 -2.28 7.79
C TRP A 25 0.46 -1.55 7.81
N LEU A 26 -0.56 -2.11 7.14
CA LEU A 26 -1.92 -1.59 7.06
C LEU A 26 -2.85 -2.47 7.89
N ALA A 27 -3.91 -1.85 8.44
CA ALA A 27 -4.97 -2.59 9.12
C ALA A 27 -5.72 -3.49 8.13
N ASP A 28 -6.33 -4.57 8.62
CA ASP A 28 -7.12 -5.49 7.78
C ASP A 28 -8.26 -4.76 7.06
N ASP A 29 -8.87 -3.78 7.72
CA ASP A 29 -9.97 -2.92 7.26
C ASP A 29 -9.50 -1.58 6.67
N PHE A 30 -8.23 -1.45 6.30
CA PHE A 30 -7.68 -0.22 5.71
C PHE A 30 -8.45 0.24 4.47
N GLU A 31 -8.68 1.54 4.36
CA GLU A 31 -9.33 2.19 3.22
C GLU A 31 -8.39 3.20 2.56
N CYS A 32 -8.06 2.98 1.28
CA CYS A 32 -7.33 3.96 0.46
C CYS A 32 -8.32 4.70 -0.45
N PHE A 33 -8.67 5.92 -0.07
CA PHE A 33 -9.51 6.79 -0.88
C PHE A 33 -8.65 7.68 -1.78
N TRP A 34 -8.99 7.72 -3.07
CA TRP A 34 -8.43 8.61 -4.09
C TRP A 34 -9.49 9.64 -4.50
N PRO A 35 -9.53 10.83 -3.85
CA PRO A 35 -10.59 11.82 -4.09
C PRO A 35 -10.67 12.31 -5.54
N GLN A 36 -9.53 12.38 -6.24
CA GLN A 36 -9.46 12.89 -7.61
C GLN A 36 -10.27 12.07 -8.60
N SER A 37 -10.39 10.76 -8.38
CA SER A 37 -11.13 9.82 -9.23
C SER A 37 -12.38 9.25 -8.56
N ASN A 38 -12.60 9.58 -7.28
CA ASN A 38 -13.65 9.00 -6.44
C ASN A 38 -13.52 7.46 -6.32
N GLU A 39 -12.28 6.97 -6.25
CA GLU A 39 -11.99 5.54 -6.09
C GLU A 39 -11.71 5.22 -4.62
N LEU A 40 -12.19 4.06 -4.18
CA LEU A 40 -11.94 3.50 -2.85
C LEU A 40 -11.39 2.09 -3.00
N ILE A 41 -10.22 1.84 -2.43
CA ILE A 41 -9.68 0.50 -2.24
C ILE A 41 -9.95 0.09 -0.80
N ALA A 42 -10.85 -0.89 -0.62
CA ALA A 42 -11.25 -1.37 0.69
C ALA A 42 -10.49 -2.67 1.05
N GLY A 43 -9.74 -2.64 2.15
CA GLY A 43 -8.92 -3.74 2.67
C GLY A 43 -7.49 -3.76 2.12
N ARG A 44 -6.54 -4.14 2.98
CA ARG A 44 -5.11 -4.21 2.62
C ARG A 44 -4.80 -5.22 1.51
N GLU A 45 -5.59 -6.29 1.39
CA GLU A 45 -5.40 -7.30 0.35
C GLU A 45 -5.71 -6.71 -1.03
N ASN A 46 -6.81 -5.96 -1.15
CA ASN A 46 -7.16 -5.26 -2.39
C ASN A 46 -6.12 -4.19 -2.74
N PHE A 47 -5.58 -3.48 -1.74
CA PHE A 47 -4.46 -2.56 -1.95
C PHE A 47 -3.24 -3.26 -2.55
N ALA A 48 -2.83 -4.41 -1.99
CA ALA A 48 -1.69 -5.17 -2.50
C ALA A 48 -1.93 -5.65 -3.94
N GLN A 49 -3.09 -6.27 -4.20
CA GLN A 49 -3.46 -6.80 -5.52
C GLN A 49 -3.44 -5.71 -6.61
N ILE A 50 -4.02 -4.53 -6.34
CA ILE A 50 -4.06 -3.43 -7.30
C ILE A 50 -2.65 -2.92 -7.60
N ASN A 51 -1.83 -2.67 -6.56
CA ASN A 51 -0.47 -2.17 -6.76
C ASN A 51 0.44 -3.19 -7.48
N THR A 52 0.28 -4.50 -7.21
CA THR A 52 1.00 -5.56 -7.93
C THR A 52 0.70 -5.57 -9.43
N ASN A 53 -0.50 -5.16 -9.83
CA ASN A 53 -0.91 -5.10 -11.25
C ASN A 53 -0.67 -3.71 -11.89
N TYR A 54 -0.02 -2.78 -11.18
CA TYR A 54 0.23 -1.44 -11.71
C TYR A 54 1.19 -1.51 -12.91
N PRO A 55 0.84 -0.90 -14.07
CA PRO A 55 1.58 -1.10 -15.32
C PRO A 55 2.84 -0.20 -15.41
N ALA A 56 3.72 -0.28 -14.41
CA ALA A 56 4.99 0.43 -14.41
C ALA A 56 6.17 -0.53 -14.64
N ALA A 57 7.10 -0.12 -15.50
CA ALA A 57 8.36 -0.83 -15.73
C ALA A 57 9.45 -0.25 -14.83
N GLY A 58 9.45 -0.60 -13.53
CA GLY A 58 10.45 -0.13 -12.58
C GLY A 58 10.07 -0.38 -11.12
N GLN A 59 11.04 -0.26 -10.22
CA GLN A 59 10.75 -0.10 -8.80
C GLN A 59 10.12 1.28 -8.57
N TRP A 60 9.21 1.36 -7.61
CA TRP A 60 8.59 2.60 -7.16
C TRP A 60 9.63 3.61 -6.66
#